data_AF-B7PG63-F1
#
_entry.id   AF-B7PG63-F1
#
_cell.length_a   1.000
_cell.length_b   1.000
_cell.length_c   1.000
_cell.angle_alpha   90.00
_cell.angle_beta   90.00
_cell.angle_gamma   90.00
#
_symmetry.space_group_name_H-M   'P 1'
#
loop_
_entity.id
_entity.type
_entity.pdbx_description
1 polymer ?
#
loop_
_entity_poly.entity_id
_entity_poly.type
_entity_poly.pdbx_seq_one_letter_code
_entity_poly.pdbx_strand_id
1 'polypeptide(L)'
;MLKEPPKDTDVPKPTPDAKPSRRKRPTREPEDDETPESSDPVLLARLHLRVSETQLADMSVRELNVELRERGLSCEQARLVKHLRRTLKNRGYAAVCRTRRVAQRSSLERAKGELRSAIEVLREQNDELIAEVERVQRDFLGLARWCVERGVPLPEDIRRDALAAGHGARDDAH
;
A
#
# COMPACT_ATOMS: atom_id res chain seq x y z
N MET A 1 14.84 -45.85 -21.11
CA MET A 1 13.39 -45.84 -20.82
C MET A 1 13.23 -45.76 -19.31
N LEU A 2 12.98 -44.55 -18.79
CA LEU A 2 12.89 -44.24 -17.36
C LEU A 2 11.42 -44.28 -16.90
N LYS A 3 11.25 -44.65 -15.64
CA LYS A 3 10.03 -45.06 -14.93
C LYS A 3 8.99 -43.96 -14.68
N GLU A 4 7.72 -44.39 -14.77
CA GLU A 4 6.53 -44.06 -13.94
C GLU A 4 5.78 -42.70 -14.04
N PRO A 5 4.46 -42.68 -13.69
CA PRO A 5 3.41 -41.93 -14.40
C PRO A 5 2.90 -40.68 -13.60
N PRO A 6 1.84 -39.96 -14.05
CA PRO A 6 1.67 -38.51 -13.86
C PRO A 6 0.92 -38.12 -12.59
N LYS A 7 1.05 -36.85 -12.18
CA LYS A 7 0.14 -36.22 -11.21
C LYS A 7 -0.22 -34.82 -11.66
N ASP A 8 -1.46 -34.65 -12.11
CA ASP A 8 -2.15 -33.36 -12.08
C ASP A 8 -2.05 -32.77 -10.67
N THR A 9 -1.51 -31.57 -10.55
CA THR A 9 -1.83 -30.69 -9.42
C THR A 9 -1.96 -29.28 -9.96
N ASP A 10 -3.20 -28.97 -10.35
CA ASP A 10 -3.74 -27.62 -10.33
C ASP A 10 -3.52 -27.09 -8.91
N VAL A 11 -2.56 -26.17 -8.72
CA VAL A 11 -2.32 -25.54 -7.42
C VAL A 11 -3.22 -24.29 -7.35
N PRO A 12 -4.33 -24.32 -6.60
CA PRO A 12 -5.14 -23.14 -6.40
C PRO A 12 -4.34 -22.07 -5.63
N LYS A 13 -4.45 -20.83 -6.10
CA LYS A 13 -4.00 -19.62 -5.39
C LYS A 13 -4.44 -19.68 -3.91
N PRO A 14 -3.58 -19.27 -2.96
CA PRO A 14 -4.01 -19.11 -1.58
C PRO A 14 -5.14 -18.08 -1.53
N THR A 15 -6.32 -18.53 -1.15
CA THR A 15 -7.44 -17.67 -0.76
C THR A 15 -7.03 -16.87 0.47
N PRO A 16 -7.44 -15.59 0.60
CA PRO A 16 -7.18 -14.84 1.82
C PRO A 16 -7.94 -15.50 2.97
N ASP A 17 -7.19 -16.01 3.94
CA ASP A 17 -7.68 -16.65 5.15
C ASP A 17 -8.89 -15.89 5.74
N ALA A 18 -9.96 -16.67 5.93
CA ALA A 18 -11.12 -16.28 6.69
C ALA A 18 -10.72 -15.64 8.02
N LYS A 19 -11.31 -14.47 8.30
CA LYS A 19 -11.18 -13.78 9.60
C LYS A 19 -11.37 -14.79 10.73
N PRO A 20 -10.47 -14.87 11.73
CA PRO A 20 -10.70 -15.75 12.85
C PRO A 20 -12.00 -15.32 13.54
N SER A 21 -12.92 -16.27 13.67
CA SER A 21 -14.15 -16.16 14.45
C SER A 21 -13.83 -15.43 15.75
N ARG A 22 -14.49 -14.27 15.96
CA ARG A 22 -14.47 -13.53 17.23
C ARG A 22 -14.94 -14.50 18.32
N ARG A 23 -14.01 -15.23 18.94
CA ARG A 23 -14.26 -15.79 20.26
C ARG A 23 -14.71 -14.62 21.10
N LYS A 24 -15.95 -14.65 21.58
CA LYS A 24 -16.45 -13.68 22.56
C LYS A 24 -15.43 -13.70 23.69
N ARG A 25 -14.65 -12.62 23.76
CA ARG A 25 -13.68 -12.39 24.83
C ARG A 25 -14.51 -12.45 26.10
N PRO A 26 -14.19 -13.31 27.09
CA PRO A 26 -14.92 -13.29 28.35
C PRO A 26 -14.88 -11.85 28.84
N THR A 27 -16.06 -11.30 29.15
CA THR A 27 -16.21 -10.04 29.85
C THR A 27 -15.43 -10.20 31.15
N ARG A 28 -14.19 -9.73 31.14
CA ARG A 28 -13.43 -9.53 32.35
C ARG A 28 -14.11 -8.34 33.00
N GLU A 29 -14.79 -8.60 34.11
CA GLU A 29 -15.37 -7.56 34.94
C GLU A 29 -14.27 -6.51 35.23
N PRO A 30 -14.62 -5.22 35.25
CA PRO A 30 -13.69 -4.15 35.56
C PRO A 30 -13.39 -4.21 37.06
N GLU A 31 -12.51 -5.12 37.45
CA GLU A 31 -11.86 -5.03 38.75
C GLU A 31 -10.81 -3.93 38.64
N ASP A 32 -11.18 -2.81 39.26
CA ASP A 32 -10.38 -1.65 39.62
C ASP A 32 -9.65 -0.96 38.46
N ASP A 33 -10.36 0.03 37.90
CA ASP A 33 -9.75 1.20 37.23
C ASP A 33 -9.01 2.05 38.28
N GLU A 34 -8.03 1.46 38.96
CA GLU A 34 -6.93 2.21 39.52
C GLU A 34 -6.08 2.63 38.30
N THR A 35 -6.39 3.81 37.76
CA THR A 35 -5.42 4.56 36.97
C THR A 35 -4.12 4.61 37.78
N PRO A 36 -3.00 4.00 37.36
CA PRO A 36 -1.72 4.40 37.87
C PRO A 36 -1.38 5.67 37.09
N GLU A 37 -2.01 6.77 37.50
CA GLU A 37 -1.45 8.07 37.23
C GLU A 37 0.00 8.05 37.73
N SER A 38 0.94 8.25 36.79
CA SER A 38 2.20 8.90 37.07
C SER A 38 3.04 8.33 38.23
N SER A 39 3.69 7.18 38.05
CA SER A 39 4.73 6.72 39.00
C SER A 39 5.86 5.87 38.40
N ASP A 40 6.11 5.91 37.09
CA ASP A 40 7.20 5.11 36.49
C ASP A 40 8.62 5.54 36.94
N PRO A 41 8.97 6.84 37.08
CA PRO A 41 10.29 7.22 37.56
C PRO A 41 10.46 6.98 39.07
N VAL A 42 9.37 7.12 39.82
CA VAL A 42 9.37 6.99 41.29
C VAL A 42 9.52 5.53 41.71
N LEU A 43 8.99 4.58 40.92
CA LEU A 43 9.07 3.15 41.23
C LEU A 43 10.50 2.61 41.08
N LEU A 44 11.26 3.07 40.08
CA LEU A 44 12.69 2.73 39.93
C LEU A 44 13.51 3.24 41.11
N ALA A 45 13.28 4.49 41.53
CA ALA A 45 13.93 5.09 42.68
C ALA A 45 13.58 4.37 44.00
N ARG A 46 12.30 4.03 44.22
CA ARG A 46 11.83 3.29 45.42
C ARG A 46 12.42 1.88 45.53
N LEU A 47 12.67 1.23 44.40
CA LEU A 47 13.32 -0.08 44.35
C LEU A 47 14.86 0.01 44.31
N HIS A 48 15.41 1.23 44.49
CA HIS A 48 16.83 1.55 44.37
C HIS A 48 17.46 1.12 43.03
N LEU A 49 16.66 0.84 41.99
CA LEU A 49 17.11 0.41 40.68
C LEU A 49 17.85 1.57 40.01
N ARG A 50 19.18 1.48 39.90
CA ARG A 50 20.04 2.52 39.30
C ARG A 50 20.11 2.37 37.77
N VAL A 51 18.97 2.09 37.15
CA VAL A 51 18.83 1.98 35.69
C VAL A 51 17.82 3.01 35.22
N SER A 52 18.08 3.65 34.08
CA SER A 52 17.11 4.56 33.47
C SER A 52 15.94 3.79 32.86
N GLU A 53 14.82 4.47 32.59
CA GLU A 53 13.69 3.89 31.86
C GLU A 53 14.11 3.33 30.49
N THR A 54 14.99 4.05 29.78
CA THR A 54 15.53 3.62 28.48
C THR A 54 16.35 2.34 28.61
N GLN A 55 17.28 2.32 29.57
CA GLN A 55 18.13 1.16 29.82
C GLN A 55 17.29 -0.05 30.24
N LEU A 56 16.27 0.13 31.09
CA LEU A 56 15.38 -0.96 31.51
C LEU A 56 14.57 -1.53 30.33
N ALA A 57 14.11 -0.67 29.42
CA ALA A 57 13.42 -1.11 28.21
C ALA A 57 14.34 -1.93 27.30
N ASP A 58 15.59 -1.53 27.16
CA ASP A 58 16.56 -2.13 26.22
C ASP A 58 17.27 -3.38 26.76
N MET A 59 17.42 -3.49 28.09
CA MET A 59 18.04 -4.66 28.73
C MET A 59 17.48 -5.98 28.22
N SER A 60 18.36 -6.96 27.99
CA SER A 60 17.95 -8.31 27.66
C SER A 60 17.23 -8.98 28.85
N VAL A 61 16.49 -10.06 28.59
CA VAL A 61 15.82 -10.81 29.68
C VAL A 61 16.86 -11.37 30.67
N ARG A 62 18.03 -11.77 30.16
CA ARG A 62 19.13 -12.30 30.98
C ARG A 62 19.72 -11.22 31.87
N GLU A 63 20.06 -10.05 31.32
CA GLU A 63 20.56 -8.89 32.09
C GLU A 63 19.57 -8.47 33.17
N LEU A 64 18.28 -8.37 32.82
CA LEU A 64 17.25 -8.05 33.81
C LEU A 64 17.20 -9.06 34.96
N ASN A 65 17.26 -10.35 34.66
CA ASN A 65 17.23 -11.37 35.71
C ASN A 65 18.52 -11.44 36.54
N VAL A 66 19.66 -10.96 36.03
CA VAL A 66 20.89 -10.78 36.82
C VAL A 66 20.71 -9.60 37.77
N GLU A 67 20.31 -8.44 37.24
CA GLU A 67 20.10 -7.20 37.99
C GLU A 67 19.10 -7.38 39.15
N LEU A 68 17.98 -8.07 38.91
CA LEU A 68 16.96 -8.33 39.93
C LEU A 68 17.50 -9.21 41.08
N ARG A 69 18.41 -10.15 40.79
CA ARG A 69 19.01 -11.05 41.78
C ARG A 69 20.12 -10.38 42.58
N GLU A 70 21.02 -9.66 41.91
CA GLU A 70 22.13 -8.95 42.58
C GLU A 70 21.63 -7.91 43.59
N ARG A 71 20.44 -7.38 43.35
CA ARG A 71 19.76 -6.43 44.26
C ARG A 71 18.91 -7.09 45.35
N GLY A 72 18.77 -8.41 45.33
CA GLY A 72 18.00 -9.15 46.33
C GLY A 72 16.50 -8.78 46.36
N LEU A 73 15.91 -8.44 45.22
CA LEU A 73 14.50 -8.01 45.17
C LEU A 73 13.56 -9.19 45.45
N SER A 74 12.47 -8.90 46.16
CA SER A 74 11.42 -9.90 46.42
C SER A 74 10.68 -10.28 45.13
N CYS A 75 9.98 -11.42 45.15
CA CYS A 75 9.18 -11.87 44.01
C CYS A 75 8.18 -10.81 43.53
N GLU A 76 7.53 -10.07 44.45
CA GLU A 76 6.58 -9.01 44.11
C GLU A 76 7.27 -7.80 43.46
N GLN A 77 8.40 -7.36 44.02
CA GLN A 77 9.19 -6.27 43.45
C GLN A 77 9.70 -6.63 42.04
N ALA A 78 10.16 -7.87 41.85
CA ALA A 78 10.58 -8.38 40.55
C ALA A 78 9.42 -8.38 39.52
N ARG A 79 8.19 -8.71 39.94
CA ARG A 79 6.99 -8.62 39.07
C ARG A 79 6.69 -7.18 38.69
N LEU A 80 6.77 -6.24 39.62
CA LEU A 80 6.57 -4.81 39.35
C LEU A 80 7.58 -4.28 38.32
N VAL A 81 8.88 -4.58 38.47
CA VAL A 81 9.91 -4.16 37.50
C VAL A 81 9.65 -4.77 36.11
N LYS A 82 9.24 -6.04 36.05
CA LYS A 82 8.87 -6.70 34.78
C LYS A 82 7.64 -6.05 34.14
N HIS A 83 6.65 -5.67 34.95
CA HIS A 83 5.47 -4.95 34.48
C HIS A 83 5.86 -3.57 33.93
N LEU A 84 6.65 -2.81 34.69
CA LEU A 84 7.16 -1.50 34.29
C LEU A 84 7.92 -1.59 32.96
N ARG A 85 8.84 -2.54 32.82
CA ARG A 85 9.54 -2.78 31.54
C ARG A 85 8.57 -3.05 30.39
N ARG A 86 7.49 -3.81 30.61
CA ARG A 86 6.46 -4.05 29.59
C ARG A 86 5.73 -2.76 29.20
N THR A 87 5.37 -1.93 30.18
CA THR A 87 4.73 -0.62 29.95
C THR A 87 5.65 0.30 29.15
N LEU A 88 6.93 0.39 29.51
CA LEU A 88 7.93 1.18 28.78
C LEU A 88 8.12 0.70 27.34
N LYS A 89 8.22 -0.62 27.10
CA LYS A 89 8.28 -1.18 25.75
C LYS A 89 7.02 -0.88 24.94
N ASN A 90 5.84 -1.04 25.54
CA ASN A 90 4.56 -0.73 24.89
C ASN A 90 4.45 0.75 24.50
N ARG A 91 4.97 1.65 25.34
CA ARG A 91 5.08 3.08 25.02
C ARG A 91 5.94 3.31 23.77
N GLY A 92 7.11 2.66 23.70
CA GLY A 92 7.97 2.69 22.51
C GLY A 92 7.29 2.12 21.27
N TYR A 93 6.65 0.95 21.38
CA TYR A 93 5.93 0.33 20.28
C TYR A 93 4.78 1.19 19.76
N ALA A 94 4.06 1.90 20.64
CA ALA A 94 3.01 2.85 20.22
C ALA A 94 3.58 3.99 19.37
N ALA A 95 4.73 4.56 19.75
CA ALA A 95 5.40 5.61 18.98
C ALA A 95 5.86 5.10 17.60
N VAL A 96 6.51 3.93 17.57
CA VAL A 96 6.95 3.29 16.32
C VAL A 96 5.76 2.95 15.42
N CYS A 97 4.66 2.46 15.99
CA CYS A 97 3.44 2.15 15.25
C CYS A 97 2.85 3.40 14.57
N ARG A 98 2.75 4.52 15.30
CA ARG A 98 2.29 5.80 14.74
C ARG A 98 3.20 6.25 13.60
N THR A 99 4.52 6.21 13.81
CA THR A 99 5.52 6.62 12.81
C THR A 99 5.42 5.78 11.53
N ARG A 100 5.37 4.44 11.66
CA ARG A 100 5.21 3.52 10.52
C ARG A 100 3.90 3.76 9.77
N ARG A 101 2.81 4.01 10.49
CA ARG A 101 1.50 4.29 9.87
C ARG A 101 1.52 5.59 9.06
N VAL A 102 2.12 6.65 9.60
CA VAL A 102 2.27 7.93 8.90
C VAL A 102 3.17 7.78 7.68
N ALA A 103 4.29 7.07 7.80
CA ALA A 103 5.20 6.80 6.69
C ALA A 103 4.50 5.98 5.58
N GLN A 104 3.77 4.93 5.94
CA GLN A 104 3.00 4.12 5.00
C GLN A 104 1.94 4.94 4.27
N ARG A 105 1.16 5.74 5.00
CA ARG A 105 0.17 6.65 4.39
C ARG A 105 0.83 7.61 3.40
N SER A 106 1.93 8.22 3.80
CA SER A 106 2.66 9.19 2.97
C SER A 106 3.23 8.54 1.70
N SER A 107 3.72 7.31 1.81
CA SER A 107 4.18 6.52 0.65
C SER A 107 3.03 6.21 -0.31
N LEU A 108 1.87 5.80 0.21
CA LEU A 108 0.69 5.54 -0.61
C LEU A 108 0.15 6.80 -1.31
N GLU A 109 0.11 7.94 -0.62
CA GLU A 109 -0.32 9.21 -1.24
C GLU A 109 0.67 9.66 -2.33
N ARG A 110 1.98 9.45 -2.13
CA ARG A 110 2.99 9.72 -3.17
C ARG A 110 2.76 8.83 -4.39
N ALA A 111 2.64 7.51 -4.21
CA ALA A 111 2.41 6.57 -5.30
C ALA A 111 1.11 6.89 -6.07
N LYS A 112 0.05 7.27 -5.35
CA LYS A 112 -1.20 7.74 -5.97
C LYS A 112 -1.00 9.02 -6.79
N GLY A 113 -0.21 9.97 -6.30
CA GLY A 113 0.14 11.19 -7.04
C GLY A 113 0.93 10.89 -8.32
N GLU A 114 1.95 10.03 -8.21
CA GLU A 114 2.76 9.58 -9.36
C GLU A 114 1.90 8.90 -10.43
N LEU A 115 1.00 7.98 -10.04
CA LEU A 115 0.10 7.32 -10.97
C LEU A 115 -0.89 8.29 -11.63
N ARG A 116 -1.38 9.29 -10.91
CA ARG A 116 -2.28 10.32 -11.49
C ARG A 116 -1.56 11.15 -12.54
N SER A 117 -0.34 11.62 -12.23
CA SER A 117 0.48 12.36 -13.19
C SER A 117 0.81 11.52 -14.43
N ALA A 118 1.12 10.22 -14.25
CA ALA A 118 1.36 9.32 -15.38
C ALA A 118 0.11 9.15 -16.27
N ILE A 119 -1.10 9.08 -15.68
CA ILE A 119 -2.35 9.03 -16.43
C ILE A 119 -2.56 10.32 -17.23
N GLU A 120 -2.29 11.48 -16.65
CA GLU A 120 -2.42 12.77 -17.33
C GLU A 120 -1.49 12.85 -18.53
N VAL A 121 -0.21 12.51 -18.35
CA VAL A 121 0.77 12.48 -19.46
C VAL A 121 0.35 11.51 -20.57
N LEU A 122 -0.11 10.30 -20.22
CA LEU A 122 -0.55 9.32 -21.20
C LEU A 122 -1.81 9.77 -21.95
N ARG A 123 -2.70 10.54 -21.31
CA ARG A 123 -3.88 11.11 -21.96
C ARG A 123 -3.49 12.18 -22.97
N GLU A 124 -2.62 13.11 -22.58
CA GLU A 124 -2.10 14.14 -23.49
C GLU A 124 -1.44 13.50 -24.71
N GLN A 125 -0.58 12.50 -24.50
CA GLN A 125 0.04 11.75 -25.59
C GLN A 125 -0.98 11.01 -26.47
N ASN A 126 -2.06 10.49 -25.88
CA ASN A 126 -3.10 9.82 -26.64
C ASN A 126 -3.86 10.81 -27.53
N ASP A 127 -4.22 11.98 -26.99
CA ASP A 127 -4.90 13.04 -27.71
C ASP A 127 -4.04 13.57 -28.86
N GLU A 128 -2.73 13.75 -28.64
CA GLU A 128 -1.77 14.11 -29.69
C GLU A 128 -1.72 13.07 -30.81
N LEU A 129 -1.67 11.78 -30.46
CA LEU A 129 -1.66 10.70 -31.44
C LEU A 129 -2.99 10.61 -32.22
N ILE A 130 -4.13 10.82 -31.56
CA ILE A 130 -5.43 10.88 -32.23
C ILE A 130 -5.44 12.01 -33.25
N ALA A 131 -5.01 13.22 -32.86
CA ALA A 131 -4.94 14.37 -33.75
C ALA A 131 -4.02 14.12 -34.96
N GLU A 132 -2.89 13.43 -34.74
CA GLU A 132 -1.98 13.07 -35.82
C GLU A 132 -2.60 12.03 -36.77
N VAL A 133 -3.29 11.01 -36.23
CA VAL A 133 -4.03 10.04 -37.05
C VAL A 133 -5.10 10.74 -37.88
N GLU A 134 -5.89 11.63 -37.28
CA GLU A 134 -6.90 12.40 -37.98
C GLU A 134 -6.29 13.30 -39.08
N ARG A 135 -5.15 13.93 -38.81
CA ARG A 135 -4.42 14.72 -39.80
C ARG A 135 -3.99 13.85 -41.00
N VAL A 136 -3.30 12.74 -40.73
CA VAL A 136 -2.82 11.82 -41.77
C VAL A 136 -3.99 11.23 -42.56
N GLN A 137 -5.08 10.85 -41.90
CA GLN A 137 -6.29 10.36 -42.57
C GLN A 137 -6.92 11.42 -43.47
N ARG A 138 -7.02 12.68 -43.01
CA ARG A 138 -7.53 13.79 -43.83
C ARG A 138 -6.66 14.02 -45.06
N ASP A 139 -5.34 14.06 -44.89
CA ASP A 139 -4.39 14.27 -45.98
C ASP A 139 -4.47 13.12 -47.00
N PHE A 140 -4.49 11.88 -46.52
CA PHE A 140 -4.62 10.68 -47.34
C PHE A 140 -5.92 10.68 -48.15
N LEU A 141 -7.07 10.91 -47.50
CA LEU A 141 -8.36 10.96 -48.18
C LEU A 141 -8.46 12.14 -49.16
N GLY A 142 -7.84 13.26 -48.83
CA GLY A 142 -7.70 14.40 -49.75
C GLY A 142 -6.95 14.03 -51.03
N LEU A 143 -5.81 13.35 -50.89
CA LEU A 143 -5.05 12.86 -52.03
C LEU A 143 -5.81 11.79 -52.82
N ALA A 144 -6.47 10.85 -52.14
CA ALA A 144 -7.28 9.82 -52.78
C ALA A 144 -8.41 10.45 -53.62
N ARG A 145 -9.10 11.47 -53.11
CA ARG A 145 -10.10 12.23 -53.88
C ARG A 145 -9.49 12.90 -55.11
N TRP A 146 -8.36 13.58 -54.94
CA TRP A 146 -7.63 14.23 -56.05
C TRP A 146 -7.26 13.23 -57.17
N CYS A 147 -6.90 12.00 -56.81
CA CYS A 147 -6.62 10.92 -57.75
C CYS A 147 -7.90 10.47 -58.49
N VAL A 148 -9.01 10.30 -57.78
CA VAL A 148 -10.32 9.95 -58.39
C VAL A 148 -10.75 11.02 -59.40
N GLU A 149 -10.64 12.30 -59.05
CA GLU A 149 -11.00 13.42 -59.94
C GLU A 149 -10.18 13.43 -61.23
N ARG A 150 -8.92 12.99 -61.19
CA ARG A 150 -8.03 12.87 -62.34
C ARG A 150 -8.15 11.55 -63.09
N GLY A 151 -9.03 10.64 -62.66
CA GLY A 151 -9.18 9.32 -63.28
C GLY A 151 -8.00 8.38 -63.02
N VAL A 152 -7.21 8.62 -61.96
CA VAL A 152 -6.15 7.70 -61.55
C VAL A 152 -6.79 6.45 -60.95
N PRO A 153 -6.46 5.23 -61.45
CA PRO A 153 -7.05 4.01 -60.94
C PRO A 153 -6.62 3.76 -59.49
N LEU A 154 -7.61 3.58 -58.60
CA LEU A 154 -7.43 3.29 -57.20
C LEU A 154 -8.19 2.01 -56.81
N PRO A 155 -7.69 1.24 -55.83
CA PRO A 155 -8.44 0.15 -55.21
C PRO A 155 -9.87 0.56 -54.82
N GLU A 156 -10.83 -0.36 -54.97
CA GLU A 156 -12.27 -0.10 -54.75
C GLU A 156 -12.58 0.43 -53.35
N ASP A 157 -11.90 -0.11 -52.33
CA ASP A 157 -12.01 0.27 -50.92
C ASP A 157 -11.58 1.72 -50.68
N ILE A 158 -10.39 2.10 -51.15
CA ILE A 158 -9.86 3.46 -51.00
C ILE A 158 -10.71 4.47 -51.78
N ARG A 159 -11.16 4.10 -52.98
CA ARG A 159 -12.03 4.94 -53.82
C ARG A 159 -13.39 5.17 -53.17
N ARG A 160 -14.00 4.13 -52.58
CA ARG A 160 -15.25 4.24 -51.83
C ARG A 160 -15.10 5.20 -50.66
N ASP A 161 -14.05 5.03 -49.87
CA ASP A 161 -13.82 5.81 -48.65
C ASP A 161 -13.52 7.29 -49.00
N ALA A 162 -12.79 7.55 -50.09
CA ALA A 162 -12.54 8.89 -50.60
C ALA A 162 -13.83 9.62 -51.05
N LEU A 163 -14.75 8.92 -51.73
CA LEU A 163 -16.02 9.47 -52.20
C LEU A 163 -17.01 9.71 -51.04
N ALA A 164 -17.02 8.82 -50.04
CA ALA A 164 -17.85 8.95 -48.84
C ALA A 164 -17.44 10.17 -48.00
N ALA A 165 -16.14 10.43 -47.86
CA ALA A 165 -15.62 11.58 -47.11
C ALA A 165 -15.95 12.95 -47.73
N GLY A 166 -16.37 13.01 -49.01
CA GLY A 166 -16.71 14.26 -49.71
C GLY A 166 -18.18 14.70 -49.62
N HIS A 167 -19.09 13.82 -49.22
CA HIS A 167 -20.55 14.10 -49.22
C HIS A 167 -21.07 14.70 -47.90
N GLY A 168 -20.25 14.79 -46.84
CA GLY A 168 -20.67 15.30 -45.52
C GLY A 168 -20.47 16.80 -45.26
N ALA A 169 -19.96 17.58 -46.22
CA ALA A 169 -19.59 18.99 -46.00
C ALA A 169 -20.56 20.01 -46.62
N ARG A 170 -21.74 19.59 -47.12
CA ARG A 170 -22.68 20.47 -47.83
C ARG A 170 -24.04 20.70 -47.15
N ASP A 171 -24.34 20.02 -46.04
CA ASP A 171 -25.71 20.03 -45.46
C ASP A 171 -25.89 20.85 -44.16
N ASP A 172 -24.88 21.59 -43.68
CA ASP A 172 -25.00 22.46 -42.48
C ASP A 172 -25.15 23.96 -42.83
N ALA A 173 -26.03 24.29 -43.76
CA ALA A 173 -26.45 25.67 -43.98
C ALA A 173 -27.92 25.71 -44.42
N HIS A 174 -28.85 25.71 -43.46
CA HIS A 174 -30.12 26.43 -43.54
C HIS A 174 -30.82 26.52 -42.18
#